data_AF-A0A1T4R9U9-F1
#
_entry.id   AF-A0A1T4R9U9-F1
#
_cell.length_a   1.000
_cell.length_b   1.000
_cell.length_c   1.000
_cell.angle_alpha   90.00
_cell.angle_beta   90.00
_cell.angle_gamma   90.00
#
_symmetry.space_group_name_H-M   'P 1'
#
loop_
_entity.id
_entity.type
_entity.pdbx_description
1 polymer ?
#
loop_
_entity_poly.entity_id
_entity_poly.type
_entity_poly.pdbx_seq_one_letter_code
_entity_poly.pdbx_strand_id
1 'polypeptide(L)' 'MPEKHEKNKFSITVCGEFFPEIYPAHRSSKWSRGEEDPLTTEMRLFCACMRWAFNRLLEGASRHEIKKSG' A
#
# COMPACT_ATOMS: atom_id res chain seq x y z
N MET A 1 1.90 -38.62 21.96
CA MET A 1 2.83 -37.63 21.37
C MET A 1 1.98 -36.65 20.59
N PRO A 2 2.03 -35.33 20.84
CA PRO A 2 1.17 -34.41 20.13
C PRO A 2 1.77 -34.14 18.74
N GLU A 3 0.94 -34.25 17.72
CA GLU A 3 1.30 -34.00 16.33
C GLU A 3 1.77 -32.55 16.16
N LYS A 4 2.91 -32.36 15.50
CA LYS A 4 3.42 -31.04 15.16
C LYS A 4 2.48 -30.41 14.13
N HIS A 5 1.66 -29.46 14.57
CA HIS A 5 0.93 -28.59 13.65
C HIS A 5 1.92 -27.85 12.76
N GLU A 6 1.91 -28.19 11.47
CA GLU A 6 2.62 -27.46 10.42
C GLU A 6 2.11 -26.01 10.46
N LYS A 7 2.97 -25.09 10.90
CA LYS A 7 2.62 -23.68 11.05
C LYS A 7 2.18 -23.16 9.68
N ASN A 8 0.90 -22.80 9.58
CA ASN A 8 0.33 -22.14 8.40
C ASN A 8 1.32 -21.10 7.83
N LYS A 9 1.78 -21.34 6.60
CA LYS A 9 2.89 -20.65 5.92
C LYS A 9 2.57 -19.20 5.50
N PHE A 10 1.46 -18.64 5.97
CA PHE A 10 1.00 -17.30 5.58
C PHE A 10 0.84 -16.41 6.81
N SER A 11 1.90 -15.67 7.14
CA SER A 11 1.84 -14.51 8.03
C SER A 11 1.66 -13.25 7.20
N ILE A 12 0.56 -12.53 7.40
CA ILE A 12 0.31 -11.24 6.76
C ILE A 12 0.54 -10.15 7.81
N THR A 13 1.53 -9.29 7.57
CA THR A 13 1.71 -8.06 8.36
C THR A 13 0.85 -6.97 7.73
N VAL A 14 -0.21 -6.55 8.42
CA VAL A 14 -0.97 -5.37 8.04
C VAL A 14 -0.27 -4.15 8.64
N CYS A 15 0.47 -3.41 7.83
CA CYS A 15 0.92 -2.08 8.21
C CYS A 15 -0.25 -1.11 8.04
N GLY A 16 -0.88 -0.70 9.13
CA GLY A 16 -1.73 0.49 9.13
C GLY A 16 -0.84 1.72 9.11
N GLU A 17 -0.97 2.57 8.11
CA GLU A 17 -0.37 3.90 8.15
C GLU A 17 -1.21 4.78 9.10
N PHE A 18 -0.52 5.50 9.99
CA PHE A 18 -1.14 6.44 10.90
C PHE A 18 -1.66 7.62 10.09
N PHE A 19 -2.98 7.68 9.91
CA PHE A 19 -3.62 8.86 9.36
C PHE A 19 -3.77 9.89 10.47
N PRO A 20 -3.14 11.06 10.35
CA PRO A 20 -3.28 12.08 11.38
C PRO A 20 -4.73 12.52 11.47
N GLU A 21 -5.24 12.72 12.69
CA GLU A 21 -6.60 13.21 12.93
C GLU A 21 -6.83 14.59 12.30
N ILE A 22 -5.75 15.35 12.11
CA ILE A 22 -5.72 16.63 11.41
C ILE A 22 -4.72 16.55 10.26
N TYR A 23 -5.23 16.61 9.05
CA TYR A 23 -4.41 16.71 7.85
C TYR A 23 -3.78 18.09 7.74
N PRO A 24 -2.49 18.21 7.36
CA PRO A 24 -1.94 19.50 6.99
C PRO A 24 -2.77 20.08 5.84
N ALA A 25 -3.18 21.34 5.94
CA ALA A 25 -3.91 22.03 4.87
C ALA A 25 -3.12 22.14 3.56
N HIS A 26 -1.83 21.78 3.58
CA HIS A 26 -0.96 21.81 2.42
C HIS A 26 -1.38 20.76 1.40
N ARG A 27 -1.91 21.22 0.27
CA ARG A 27 -2.18 20.40 -0.90
C ARG A 27 -0.97 20.46 -1.82
N SER A 28 -0.37 19.29 -2.12
CA SER A 28 0.70 19.23 -3.10
C SER A 28 0.12 19.51 -4.49
N SER A 29 0.44 20.66 -5.08
CA SER A 29 -0.04 21.04 -6.43
C SER A 29 0.34 20.04 -7.53
N LYS A 30 1.43 19.29 -7.32
CA LYS A 30 1.90 18.24 -8.24
C LYS A 30 1.01 17.00 -8.23
N TRP A 31 0.48 16.64 -7.07
CA TRP A 31 -0.22 15.38 -6.86
C TRP A 31 -1.72 15.55 -6.64
N SER A 32 -2.18 16.74 -6.27
CA SER A 32 -3.59 17.08 -6.13
C SER A 32 -4.29 17.02 -7.48
N ARG A 33 -5.52 16.51 -7.51
CA ARG A 33 -6.40 16.62 -8.68
C ARG A 33 -7.59 17.52 -8.34
N GLY A 34 -7.63 18.71 -8.94
CA GLY A 34 -8.69 19.68 -8.66
C GLY A 34 -8.73 20.05 -7.17
N GLU A 35 -9.91 19.93 -6.57
CA GLU A 35 -10.18 20.28 -5.17
C GLU A 35 -10.06 19.11 -4.19
N GLU A 36 -9.39 18.02 -4.57
CA GLU A 36 -9.12 16.90 -3.64
C GLU A 36 -8.47 17.41 -2.35
N ASP A 37 -9.07 17.04 -1.22
CA ASP A 37 -8.46 17.27 0.09
C ASP A 37 -7.22 16.34 0.26
N PRO A 38 -6.35 16.65 1.24
CA PRO A 38 -5.13 15.87 1.45
C PRO A 38 -5.37 14.37 1.69
N LEU A 39 -6.40 14.00 2.46
CA LEU A 39 -6.74 12.58 2.71
C LEU A 39 -7.16 11.91 1.41
N THR A 40 -8.04 12.53 0.64
CA THR A 40 -8.48 11.99 -0.64
C THR A 40 -7.31 11.80 -1.61
N THR A 41 -6.38 12.75 -1.63
CA THR A 41 -5.15 12.66 -2.44
C THR A 41 -4.29 11.47 -2.00
N GLU A 42 -4.04 11.31 -0.70
CA GLU A 42 -3.26 10.20 -0.15
C GLU A 42 -3.92 8.85 -0.42
N MET A 43 -5.22 8.71 -0.14
CA MET A 43 -5.95 7.47 -0.41
C MET A 43 -5.88 7.09 -1.88
N ARG A 44 -6.01 8.06 -2.80
CA ARG A 44 -5.91 7.81 -4.24
C ARG A 44 -4.51 7.34 -4.63
N LEU A 45 -3.45 7.98 -4.11
CA LEU A 45 -2.06 7.61 -4.38
C LEU A 45 -1.76 6.21 -3.83
N PHE A 46 -2.14 5.93 -2.58
CA PHE A 46 -2.00 4.61 -1.98
C PHE A 46 -2.70 3.53 -2.81
N CYS A 47 -3.96 3.76 -3.20
CA CYS A 47 -4.70 2.84 -4.06
C CYS A 47 -4.03 2.62 -5.42
N ALA A 48 -3.46 3.66 -6.02
CA ALA A 48 -2.74 3.57 -7.29
C ALA A 48 -1.47 2.73 -7.15
N CYS A 49 -0.66 2.95 -6.11
CA CYS A 49 0.53 2.17 -5.80
C CYS A 49 0.20 0.70 -5.55
N MET A 50 -0.84 0.43 -4.74
CA MET A 50 -1.31 -0.92 -4.48
C MET A 50 -1.74 -1.62 -5.77
N ARG A 51 -2.60 -0.99 -6.57
CA ARG A 51 -3.05 -1.55 -7.85
C ARG A 51 -1.87 -1.87 -8.77
N TRP A 52 -0.90 -0.94 -8.87
CA TRP A 52 0.31 -1.13 -9.68
C TRP A 52 1.15 -2.33 -9.22
N ALA A 53 1.36 -2.48 -7.92
CA ALA A 53 2.12 -3.58 -7.34
C ALA A 53 1.38 -4.92 -7.48
N PHE A 54 0.07 -4.96 -7.21
CA PHE A 54 -0.75 -6.15 -7.33
C PHE A 54 -0.78 -6.68 -8.77
N ASN A 55 -0.96 -5.80 -9.77
CA ASN A 55 -0.97 -6.22 -11.16
C ASN A 55 0.36 -6.88 -11.57
N ARG A 56 1.50 -6.35 -11.10
CA ARG A 56 2.82 -6.95 -11.37
C ARG A 56 3.04 -8.28 -10.67
N LEU A 57 2.54 -8.43 -9.45
CA LEU A 57 2.54 -9.72 -8.77
C LEU A 57 1.72 -10.75 -9.57
N LEU A 58 0.58 -10.35 -10.14
CA LEU A 58 -0.25 -11.21 -10.99
C LEU A 58 0.43 -11.55 -12.33
N GLU A 59 1.22 -10.64 -12.88
CA GLU A 59 2.03 -10.84 -14.09
C GLU A 59 3.27 -11.71 -13.84
N GLY A 60 3.53 -12.12 -12.59
CA GLY A 60 4.62 -13.03 -12.21
C GLY A 60 5.91 -12.34 -11.75
N ALA A 61 5.92 -11.01 -11.61
CA ALA A 61 7.07 -10.31 -11.05
C ALA A 61 7.25 -10.66 -9.57
N SER A 62 8.50 -10.83 -9.14
CA SER A 62 8.82 -11.07 -7.75
C SER A 62 8.65 -9.79 -6.91
N ARG A 63 8.39 -9.96 -5.61
CA ARG A 63 8.37 -8.85 -4.66
C ARG A 63 9.66 -8.02 -4.67
N HIS A 64 10.81 -8.66 -4.90
CA HIS A 64 12.10 -7.98 -4.92
C HIS A 64 12.22 -7.04 -6.13
N GLU A 65 11.79 -7.49 -7.30
CA GLU A 65 11.76 -6.67 -8.52
C GLU A 65 10.81 -5.49 -8.37
N ILE A 66 9.60 -5.73 -7.86
CA ILE A 66 8.61 -4.66 -7.62
C ILE A 66 9.15 -3.60 -6.66
N LYS A 67 9.82 -4.01 -5.57
CA LYS A 67 10.43 -3.07 -4.62
C LYS A 67 11.57 -2.25 -5.22
N LYS A 68 12.30 -2.78 -6.20
CA LYS A 68 13.38 -2.06 -6.88
C LYS A 68 12.84 -1.06 -7.92
N SER A 69 11.69 -1.35 -8.51
CA SER A 69 11.06 -0.52 -9.54
C SER A 69 10.16 0.59 -9.00
N GLY A 70 9.82 0.54 -7.71
CA GLY A 70 8.97 1.51 -7.01
C GLY A 70 9.75 2.59 -6.29
#